data_AF-N1RYD1-F1
#
_entry.id   AF-N1RYD1-F1
#
_cell.length_a   1.000
_cell.length_b   1.000
_cell.length_c   1.000
_cell.angle_alpha   90.00
_cell.angle_beta   90.00
_cell.angle_gamma   90.00
#
_symmetry.space_group_name_H-M   'P 1'
#
loop_
_entity.id
_entity.type
_entity.pdbx_description
1 polymer ?
#
loop_
_entity_poly.entity_id
_entity_poly.type
_entity_poly.pdbx_seq_one_letter_code
_entity_poly.pdbx_strand_id
1 'polypeptide(L)'
;MDLAAHYIDVVKHTEGFSELDKEVVAELELFILLYRGIVEEHISAKQLQSNLSQWHTTNAKLFDLDDSLELKFALSTFGLLANRWALSQLHKEDINNARENAVYDQHIEPILKHSHQIIRLSREMTRQKRVIHTFDFLMGAYAHVTLVEFSDHLEDIDKTFRLMEEVQNLRKDTYVVEPVSIWAMNMMRKRLLDTARPEMDVQTEMLPGLNVWWPPFEALSTRMEYTSTEVSERDQ
;
A
#
# COMPACT_ATOMS: atom_id res chain seq x y z
N MET A 1 2.10 16.64 18.04
CA MET A 1 1.55 15.56 18.89
C MET A 1 0.55 16.09 19.89
N ASP A 2 0.87 17.15 20.64
CA ASP A 2 -0.04 17.71 21.67
C ASP A 2 -1.41 18.18 21.13
N LEU A 3 -1.45 18.78 19.95
CA LEU A 3 -2.72 19.21 19.32
C LEU A 3 -3.60 18.03 18.90
N ALA A 4 -2.99 16.95 18.40
CA ALA A 4 -3.70 15.75 17.97
C ALA A 4 -4.27 14.98 19.17
N ALA A 5 -3.50 14.87 20.25
CA ALA A 5 -3.96 14.28 21.51
C ALA A 5 -5.12 15.09 22.13
N HIS A 6 -5.05 16.42 22.07
CA HIS A 6 -6.13 17.29 22.54
C HIS A 6 -7.40 17.13 21.71
N TYR A 7 -7.30 17.06 20.38
CA TYR A 7 -8.46 16.83 19.51
C TYR A 7 -9.14 15.48 19.79
N ILE A 8 -8.36 14.40 19.94
CA ILE A 8 -8.88 13.07 20.29
C ILE A 8 -9.65 13.12 21.61
N ASP A 9 -9.09 13.78 22.63
CA ASP A 9 -9.70 13.91 23.95
C ASP A 9 -11.05 14.64 23.89
N VAL A 10 -11.12 15.73 23.13
CA VAL A 10 -12.37 16.50 22.93
C VAL A 10 -13.45 15.64 22.26
N VAL A 11 -13.11 14.91 21.19
CA VAL A 11 -14.10 14.14 20.43
C VAL A 11 -14.61 12.93 21.22
N LYS A 12 -13.74 12.26 21.99
CA LYS A 12 -14.15 11.11 22.80
C LYS A 12 -15.10 11.44 23.94
N HIS A 13 -15.00 12.63 24.52
CA HIS A 13 -15.75 13.01 25.71
C HIS A 13 -16.95 13.92 25.45
N THR A 14 -17.23 14.26 24.19
CA THR A 14 -18.35 15.13 23.84
C THR A 14 -19.48 14.33 23.17
N GLU A 15 -20.66 14.28 23.81
CA GLU A 15 -21.82 13.48 23.38
C GLU A 15 -22.49 13.95 22.05
N GLY A 16 -21.92 14.95 21.36
CA GLY A 16 -22.50 15.57 20.16
C GLY A 16 -21.81 15.28 18.83
N PHE A 17 -20.73 14.48 18.81
CA PHE A 17 -19.98 14.21 17.59
C PHE A 17 -20.62 13.11 16.73
N SER A 18 -20.56 13.31 15.40
CA SER A 18 -21.09 12.37 14.42
C SER A 18 -20.22 11.10 14.33
N GLU A 19 -20.74 10.04 13.71
CA GLU A 19 -19.95 8.82 13.46
C GLU A 19 -18.73 9.11 12.55
N LEU A 20 -18.84 10.06 11.61
CA LEU A 20 -17.72 10.52 10.79
C LEU A 20 -16.60 11.14 11.63
N ASP A 21 -16.94 11.93 12.65
CA ASP A 21 -15.93 12.52 13.55
C ASP A 21 -15.21 11.43 14.36
N LYS A 22 -15.91 10.34 14.71
CA LYS A 22 -15.33 9.18 15.38
C LYS A 22 -14.41 8.38 14.45
N GLU A 23 -14.76 8.24 13.17
CA GLU A 23 -13.88 7.63 12.16
C GLU A 23 -12.59 8.43 11.97
N VAL A 24 -12.68 9.76 11.83
CA VAL A 24 -11.51 10.63 11.71
C VAL A 24 -10.59 10.52 12.93
N VAL A 25 -11.17 10.47 14.13
CA VAL A 25 -10.39 10.26 15.36
C VAL A 25 -9.72 8.89 15.36
N ALA A 26 -10.43 7.85 14.94
CA ALA A 26 -9.91 6.50 14.85
C ALA A 26 -8.71 6.45 13.88
N GLU A 27 -8.80 7.08 12.71
CA GLU A 27 -7.68 7.20 11.77
C GLU A 27 -6.49 7.96 12.35
N LEU A 28 -6.74 9.06 13.07
CA LEU A 28 -5.69 9.85 13.71
C LEU A 28 -4.96 9.06 14.80
N GLU A 29 -5.67 8.22 15.55
CA GLU A 29 -5.08 7.31 16.54
C GLU A 29 -4.16 6.27 15.87
N LEU A 30 -4.60 5.67 14.76
CA LEU A 30 -3.76 4.76 13.98
C LEU A 30 -2.48 5.44 13.49
N PHE A 31 -2.60 6.66 12.96
CA PHE A 31 -1.45 7.45 12.53
C PHE A 31 -0.47 7.69 13.68
N ILE A 32 -0.95 8.13 14.84
CA ILE A 32 -0.12 8.38 16.03
C ILE A 32 0.59 7.09 16.48
N LEU A 33 -0.11 5.95 16.48
CA LEU A 33 0.46 4.66 16.84
C LEU A 33 1.61 4.27 15.91
N LEU A 34 1.42 4.41 14.59
CA LEU A 34 2.48 4.12 13.62
C LEU A 34 3.64 5.11 13.70
N TYR A 35 3.35 6.40 13.82
CA TYR A 35 4.39 7.42 13.87
C TYR A 35 5.33 7.17 15.07
N ARG A 36 4.75 6.90 16.25
CA ARG A 36 5.52 6.53 17.45
C ARG A 36 6.28 5.22 17.29
N GLY A 37 5.68 4.25 16.61
CA GLY A 37 6.27 2.92 16.44
C GLY A 37 7.40 2.87 15.40
N ILE A 38 7.17 3.41 14.20
CA ILE A 38 8.07 3.27 13.07
C ILE A 38 9.04 4.45 12.95
N VAL A 39 8.56 5.69 13.12
CA VAL A 39 9.39 6.88 12.88
C VAL A 39 10.20 7.24 14.12
N GLU A 40 9.56 7.26 15.28
CA GLU A 40 10.26 7.58 16.53
C GLU A 40 10.88 6.34 17.21
N GLU A 41 10.57 5.13 16.73
CA GLU A 41 11.06 3.85 17.28
C GLU A 41 10.87 3.70 18.80
N HIS A 42 9.84 4.33 19.37
CA HIS A 42 9.59 4.32 20.82
C HIS A 42 9.11 2.98 21.37
N ILE A 43 8.63 2.08 20.50
CA ILE A 43 8.07 0.78 20.89
C ILE A 43 8.59 -0.33 19.98
N SER A 44 8.67 -1.56 20.49
CA SER A 44 9.09 -2.72 19.69
C SER A 44 8.05 -3.14 18.63
N ALA A 45 8.48 -3.85 17.58
CA ALA A 45 7.59 -4.43 16.56
C ALA A 45 6.45 -5.28 17.14
N LYS A 46 6.78 -6.13 18.13
CA LYS A 46 5.79 -6.95 18.83
C LYS A 46 4.76 -6.11 19.59
N GLN A 47 5.22 -5.03 20.24
CA GLN A 47 4.33 -4.11 20.95
C GLN A 47 3.44 -3.33 20.01
N LEU A 48 3.97 -2.87 18.86
CA LEU A 48 3.17 -2.21 17.83
C LEU A 48 2.05 -3.11 17.30
N GLN A 49 2.34 -4.38 17.02
CA GLN A 49 1.34 -5.37 16.58
C GLN A 49 0.25 -5.61 17.64
N SER A 50 0.65 -5.70 18.91
CA SER A 50 -0.30 -5.82 20.03
C SER A 50 -1.20 -4.58 20.13
N ASN A 51 -0.62 -3.38 20.01
CA ASN A 51 -1.35 -2.11 20.08
C ASN A 51 -2.33 -1.98 18.91
N LEU A 52 -1.94 -2.37 17.69
CA LEU A 52 -2.83 -2.38 16.52
C LEU A 52 -3.99 -3.36 16.70
N SER A 53 -3.73 -4.55 17.25
CA SER A 53 -4.77 -5.54 17.53
C SER A 53 -5.77 -5.06 18.58
N GLN A 54 -5.27 -4.43 19.65
CA GLN A 54 -6.10 -3.81 20.67
C GLN A 54 -6.91 -2.64 20.12
N TRP A 55 -6.29 -1.78 19.30
CA TRP A 55 -6.95 -0.66 18.66
C TRP A 55 -8.08 -1.13 17.73
N HIS A 56 -7.84 -2.17 16.92
CA HIS A 56 -8.87 -2.76 16.05
C HIS A 56 -10.05 -3.30 16.86
N THR A 57 -9.77 -3.99 17.98
CA THR A 57 -10.81 -4.53 18.87
C THR A 57 -11.64 -3.41 19.51
N THR A 58 -10.98 -2.31 19.92
CA THR A 58 -11.64 -1.16 20.56
C THR A 58 -12.56 -0.43 19.58
N ASN A 59 -12.16 -0.36 18.31
CA ASN A 59 -12.88 0.33 17.25
C ASN A 59 -13.75 -0.60 16.39
N ALA A 60 -13.96 -1.86 16.80
CA ALA A 60 -14.68 -2.88 16.03
C ALA A 60 -16.04 -2.39 15.48
N LYS A 61 -16.79 -1.64 16.29
CA LYS A 61 -18.12 -1.11 15.93
C LYS A 61 -18.10 -0.12 14.77
N LEU A 62 -16.99 0.60 14.55
CA LEU A 62 -16.87 1.53 13.43
C LEU A 62 -16.73 0.79 12.10
N PHE A 63 -16.22 -0.44 12.11
CA PHE A 63 -16.08 -1.25 10.89
C PHE A 63 -17.40 -1.88 10.41
N ASP A 64 -18.40 -1.96 11.27
CA ASP A 64 -19.74 -2.47 10.93
C ASP A 64 -20.60 -1.41 10.22
N LEU A 65 -20.13 -0.16 10.14
CA LEU A 65 -20.78 0.89 9.36
C LEU A 65 -20.59 0.59 7.86
N ASP A 66 -21.70 0.66 7.11
CA ASP A 66 -21.74 0.41 5.66
C ASP A 66 -20.75 1.28 4.86
N ASP A 67 -20.38 2.45 5.42
CA ASP A 67 -19.53 3.45 4.79
C ASP A 67 -18.07 3.49 5.26
N SER A 68 -17.63 2.59 6.14
CA SER A 68 -16.28 2.60 6.77
C SER A 68 -15.12 2.15 5.85
N LEU A 69 -15.21 2.38 4.54
CA LEU A 69 -14.21 1.91 3.57
C LEU A 69 -12.84 2.54 3.79
N GLU A 70 -12.82 3.83 4.14
CA GLU A 70 -11.63 4.62 4.43
C GLU A 70 -10.93 4.07 5.67
N LEU A 71 -11.67 3.83 6.75
CA LEU A 71 -11.09 3.25 7.97
C LEU A 71 -10.57 1.82 7.74
N LYS A 72 -11.27 1.01 6.94
CA LYS A 72 -10.80 -0.34 6.53
C LYS A 72 -9.53 -0.24 5.69
N PHE A 73 -9.46 0.75 4.81
CA PHE A 73 -8.32 1.00 3.93
C PHE A 73 -7.12 1.46 4.74
N ALA A 74 -7.32 2.43 5.63
CA ALA A 74 -6.37 2.90 6.61
C ALA A 74 -5.82 1.72 7.42
N LEU A 75 -6.67 0.95 8.10
CA LEU A 75 -6.22 -0.19 8.90
C LEU A 75 -5.39 -1.20 8.09
N SER A 76 -5.79 -1.50 6.85
CA SER A 76 -5.05 -2.41 5.99
C SER A 76 -3.68 -1.85 5.61
N THR A 77 -3.62 -0.56 5.29
CA THR A 77 -2.40 0.21 5.01
C THR A 77 -1.45 0.20 6.22
N PHE A 78 -1.99 0.50 7.40
CA PHE A 78 -1.27 0.51 8.65
C PHE A 78 -0.73 -0.88 9.01
N GLY A 79 -1.54 -1.93 8.81
CA GLY A 79 -1.13 -3.33 8.98
C GLY A 79 -0.01 -3.73 8.02
N LEU A 80 -0.08 -3.33 6.75
CA LEU A 80 0.99 -3.58 5.77
C LEU A 80 2.32 -2.95 6.23
N LEU A 81 2.31 -1.66 6.58
CA LEU A 81 3.50 -0.93 7.02
C LEU A 81 4.11 -1.54 8.29
N ALA A 82 3.27 -1.86 9.29
CA ALA A 82 3.73 -2.45 10.55
C ALA A 82 4.37 -3.83 10.34
N ASN A 83 3.79 -4.68 9.49
CA ASN A 83 4.36 -6.01 9.21
C ASN A 83 5.65 -5.93 8.40
N ARG A 84 5.72 -5.02 7.41
CA ARG A 84 6.97 -4.80 6.65
C ARG A 84 8.08 -4.21 7.52
N TRP A 85 7.75 -3.31 8.44
CA TRP A 85 8.71 -2.80 9.41
C TRP A 85 9.18 -3.90 10.37
N ALA A 86 8.28 -4.72 10.90
CA ALA A 86 8.64 -5.87 11.73
C ALA A 86 9.59 -6.84 11.01
N LEU A 87 9.30 -7.15 9.74
CA LEU A 87 10.18 -7.97 8.89
C LEU A 87 11.57 -7.33 8.69
N SER A 88 11.62 -6.01 8.52
CA SER A 88 12.88 -5.27 8.41
C SER A 88 13.71 -5.32 9.69
N GLN A 89 13.07 -5.28 10.87
CA GLN A 89 13.77 -5.41 12.15
C GLN A 89 14.36 -6.81 12.34
N LEU A 90 13.61 -7.85 11.96
CA LEU A 90 14.14 -9.23 11.96
C LEU A 90 15.36 -9.37 11.05
N HIS A 91 15.32 -8.76 9.86
CA HIS A 91 16.47 -8.79 8.95
C HIS A 91 17.72 -8.13 9.54
N LYS A 92 17.57 -7.06 10.33
CA LYS A 92 18.69 -6.41 11.03
C LYS A 92 19.23 -7.27 12.17
N GLU A 93 18.38 -8.00 12.87
CA GLU A 93 18.76 -8.91 13.96
C GLU A 93 19.46 -10.19 13.44
N ASP A 94 18.98 -10.74 12.31
CA ASP A 94 19.44 -12.00 11.72
C ASP A 94 20.72 -11.89 10.89
N ILE A 95 21.15 -10.69 10.46
CA ILE A 95 22.51 -10.48 9.94
C ILE A 95 23.57 -11.02 10.94
N ASN A 96 23.20 -11.16 12.23
CA ASN A 96 24.06 -11.71 13.27
C ASN A 96 23.79 -13.19 13.62
N ASN A 97 22.70 -13.83 13.16
CA ASN A 97 22.35 -15.20 13.52
C ASN A 97 21.75 -15.97 12.33
N ALA A 98 22.41 -17.06 11.92
CA ALA A 98 22.03 -17.91 10.78
C ALA A 98 20.79 -18.80 11.04
N ARG A 99 19.73 -18.27 11.65
CA ARG A 99 18.55 -19.04 12.06
C ARG A 99 17.27 -18.60 11.33
N GLU A 100 16.91 -19.45 10.38
CA GLU A 100 15.56 -19.83 9.93
C GLU A 100 14.75 -18.90 9.01
N ASN A 101 14.81 -19.22 7.70
CA ASN A 101 13.85 -18.83 6.66
C ASN A 101 12.37 -19.07 7.04
N ALA A 102 12.09 -20.03 7.94
CA ALA A 102 10.72 -20.35 8.35
C ALA A 102 10.03 -19.24 9.17
N VAL A 103 10.80 -18.41 9.89
CA VAL A 103 10.25 -17.25 10.61
C VAL A 103 9.92 -16.13 9.63
N TYR A 104 10.74 -15.96 8.58
CA TYR A 104 10.48 -15.00 7.50
C TYR A 104 9.15 -15.28 6.79
N ASP A 105 8.91 -16.54 6.43
CA ASP A 105 7.69 -16.93 5.72
C ASP A 105 6.41 -16.63 6.52
N GLN A 106 6.46 -16.74 7.85
CA GLN A 106 5.32 -16.42 8.72
C GLN A 106 4.97 -14.93 8.72
N HIS A 107 5.93 -14.04 8.45
CA HIS A 107 5.70 -12.60 8.37
C HIS A 107 5.25 -12.14 6.98
N ILE A 108 5.47 -12.95 5.93
CA ILE A 108 5.07 -12.63 4.55
C ILE A 108 3.55 -12.77 4.37
N GLU A 109 2.92 -13.78 4.97
CA GLU A 109 1.48 -14.01 4.81
C GLU A 109 0.60 -12.81 5.24
N PRO A 110 0.80 -12.19 6.43
CA PRO A 110 0.11 -10.95 6.78
C PRO A 110 0.36 -9.80 5.79
N ILE A 111 1.58 -9.67 5.26
CA ILE A 111 1.95 -8.63 4.29
C ILE A 111 1.16 -8.80 2.99
N LEU A 112 1.09 -10.03 2.48
CA LEU A 112 0.31 -10.36 1.29
C LEU A 112 -1.18 -10.10 1.52
N LYS A 113 -1.72 -10.58 2.64
CA LYS A 113 -3.12 -10.37 3.02
C LYS A 113 -3.51 -8.89 3.04
N HIS A 114 -2.72 -8.05 3.70
CA HIS A 114 -2.97 -6.61 3.74
C HIS A 114 -2.83 -5.96 2.35
N SER A 115 -1.84 -6.39 1.55
CA SER A 115 -1.64 -5.88 0.20
C SER A 115 -2.85 -6.18 -0.71
N HIS A 116 -3.37 -7.41 -0.71
CA HIS A 116 -4.59 -7.73 -1.45
C HIS A 116 -5.80 -6.93 -0.93
N GLN A 117 -5.91 -6.74 0.39
CA GLN A 117 -7.03 -6.01 0.98
C GLN A 117 -7.01 -4.53 0.58
N ILE A 118 -5.84 -3.88 0.55
CA ILE A 118 -5.66 -2.50 0.06
C ILE A 118 -6.15 -2.37 -1.38
N ILE A 119 -5.78 -3.32 -2.25
CA ILE A 119 -6.19 -3.29 -3.67
C ILE A 119 -7.71 -3.49 -3.80
N ARG A 120 -8.30 -4.44 -3.06
CA ARG A 120 -9.75 -4.67 -3.05
C ARG A 120 -10.52 -3.44 -2.57
N LEU A 121 -10.06 -2.81 -1.49
CA LEU A 121 -10.69 -1.61 -0.94
C LEU A 121 -10.52 -0.42 -1.89
N SER A 122 -9.34 -0.25 -2.48
CA SER A 122 -9.12 0.79 -3.49
C SER A 122 -10.03 0.61 -4.71
N ARG A 123 -10.25 -0.64 -5.15
CA ARG A 123 -11.23 -0.97 -6.20
C ARG A 123 -12.62 -0.47 -5.84
N GLU A 124 -13.05 -0.74 -4.61
CA GLU A 124 -14.38 -0.39 -4.12
C GLU A 124 -14.56 1.12 -3.98
N MET A 125 -13.59 1.81 -3.36
CA MET A 125 -13.59 3.27 -3.25
C MET A 125 -13.64 3.95 -4.64
N THR A 126 -12.90 3.41 -5.62
CA THR A 126 -12.92 3.91 -7.00
C THR A 126 -14.28 3.70 -7.66
N ARG A 127 -14.91 2.52 -7.48
CA ARG A 127 -16.25 2.23 -8.01
C ARG A 127 -17.33 3.13 -7.42
N GLN A 128 -17.23 3.41 -6.12
CA GLN A 128 -18.14 4.31 -5.42
C GLN A 128 -17.85 5.80 -5.69
N LYS A 129 -16.85 6.12 -6.54
CA LYS A 129 -16.42 7.49 -6.85
C LYS A 129 -16.12 8.31 -5.58
N ARG A 130 -15.61 7.66 -4.54
CA ARG A 130 -15.16 8.35 -3.33
C ARG A 130 -13.94 9.22 -3.65
N VAL A 131 -13.73 10.25 -2.84
CA VAL A 131 -12.52 11.08 -2.94
C VAL A 131 -11.34 10.20 -2.56
N ILE A 132 -10.42 9.99 -3.49
CA ILE A 132 -9.17 9.25 -3.25
C ILE A 132 -8.06 10.29 -3.06
N HIS A 133 -7.42 10.28 -1.89
CA HIS A 133 -6.32 11.18 -1.61
C HIS A 133 -5.00 10.66 -2.22
N THR A 134 -4.03 11.55 -2.45
CA THR A 134 -2.70 11.17 -2.99
C THR A 134 -2.05 10.04 -2.19
N PHE A 135 -2.22 10.04 -0.87
CA PHE A 135 -1.71 8.98 -0.01
C PHE A 135 -2.32 7.61 -0.36
N ASP A 136 -3.62 7.54 -0.63
CA ASP A 136 -4.31 6.28 -0.98
C ASP A 136 -3.84 5.73 -2.33
N PHE A 137 -3.53 6.62 -3.28
CA PHE A 137 -2.88 6.24 -4.54
C PHE A 137 -1.50 5.61 -4.31
N LEU A 138 -0.67 6.26 -3.49
CA LEU A 138 0.66 5.78 -3.15
C LEU A 138 0.62 4.45 -2.42
N MET A 139 -0.30 4.27 -1.47
CA MET A 139 -0.44 3.01 -0.73
C MET A 139 -0.97 1.88 -1.60
N GLY A 140 -1.84 2.17 -2.58
CA GLY A 140 -2.21 1.21 -3.61
C GLY A 140 -1.02 0.77 -4.48
N ALA A 141 -0.19 1.72 -4.91
CA ALA A 141 1.04 1.42 -5.66
C ALA A 141 2.04 0.60 -4.82
N TYR A 142 2.18 0.95 -3.54
CA TYR A 142 3.03 0.23 -2.60
C TYR A 142 2.56 -1.21 -2.40
N ALA A 143 1.24 -1.44 -2.32
CA ALA A 143 0.66 -2.79 -2.27
C ALA A 143 0.94 -3.57 -3.57
N HIS A 144 0.81 -2.94 -4.75
CA HIS A 144 1.16 -3.58 -6.03
C HIS A 144 2.63 -4.03 -6.05
N VAL A 145 3.55 -3.16 -5.66
CA VAL A 145 4.99 -3.49 -5.60
C VAL A 145 5.24 -4.61 -4.59
N THR A 146 4.59 -4.56 -3.42
CA THR A 146 4.74 -5.59 -2.39
C THR A 146 4.31 -6.96 -2.89
N LEU A 147 3.21 -7.05 -3.63
CA LEU A 147 2.76 -8.33 -4.21
C LEU A 147 3.75 -8.88 -5.25
N VAL A 148 4.38 -8.01 -6.03
CA VAL A 148 5.43 -8.40 -6.99
C VAL A 148 6.68 -8.88 -6.28
N GLU A 149 7.09 -8.18 -5.21
CA GLU A 149 8.26 -8.52 -4.40
C GLU A 149 8.12 -9.92 -3.78
N PHE A 150 6.93 -10.23 -3.25
CA PHE A 150 6.62 -11.52 -2.63
C PHE A 150 5.86 -12.47 -3.57
N SER A 151 6.02 -12.33 -4.89
CA SER A 151 5.27 -13.14 -5.87
C SER A 151 5.45 -14.64 -5.70
N ASP A 152 6.64 -15.04 -5.26
CA ASP A 152 7.02 -16.45 -5.06
C ASP A 152 6.28 -17.10 -3.88
N HIS A 153 5.62 -16.29 -3.03
CA HIS A 153 4.83 -16.72 -1.87
C HIS A 153 3.31 -16.63 -2.13
N LEU A 154 2.89 -16.23 -3.34
CA LEU A 154 1.47 -16.15 -3.69
C LEU A 154 0.92 -17.55 -4.00
N GLU A 155 -0.18 -17.92 -3.34
CA GLU A 155 -0.91 -19.17 -3.65
C GLU A 155 -1.41 -19.22 -5.11
N ASP A 156 -1.86 -18.07 -5.63
CA ASP A 156 -2.41 -17.93 -6.98
C ASP A 156 -1.99 -16.58 -7.58
N ILE A 157 -0.96 -16.65 -8.42
CA ILE A 157 -0.40 -15.49 -9.14
C ILE A 157 -1.40 -14.96 -10.17
N ASP A 158 -2.15 -15.82 -10.88
CA ASP A 158 -3.12 -15.40 -11.90
C ASP A 158 -4.26 -14.58 -11.27
N LYS A 159 -4.84 -15.09 -10.17
CA LYS A 159 -5.87 -14.39 -9.42
C LYS A 159 -5.38 -13.05 -8.87
N THR A 160 -4.14 -13.00 -8.39
CA THR A 160 -3.52 -11.76 -7.92
C THR A 160 -3.33 -10.77 -9.06
N PHE A 161 -2.81 -11.22 -10.20
CA PHE A 161 -2.63 -10.42 -11.40
C PHE A 161 -3.95 -9.82 -11.90
N ARG A 162 -5.01 -10.63 -12.01
CA ARG A 162 -6.35 -10.17 -12.42
C ARG A 162 -6.89 -9.08 -11.49
N LEU A 163 -6.73 -9.25 -10.18
CA LEU A 163 -7.16 -8.23 -9.21
C LEU A 163 -6.44 -6.89 -9.43
N MET A 164 -5.12 -6.93 -9.65
CA MET A 164 -4.34 -5.73 -9.93
C MET A 164 -4.74 -5.08 -11.27
N GLU A 165 -5.02 -5.89 -12.29
CA GLU A 165 -5.46 -5.44 -13.62
C GLU A 165 -6.83 -4.75 -13.56
N GLU A 166 -7.79 -5.31 -12.82
CA GLU A 166 -9.10 -4.72 -12.61
C GLU A 166 -9.01 -3.31 -12.03
N VAL A 167 -8.19 -3.11 -11.00
CA VAL A 167 -8.01 -1.80 -10.37
C VAL A 167 -7.33 -0.82 -11.32
N GLN A 168 -6.33 -1.27 -12.08
CA GLN A 168 -5.66 -0.41 -13.06
C GLN A 168 -6.64 0.03 -14.16
N ASN A 169 -7.50 -0.86 -14.65
CA ASN A 169 -8.48 -0.52 -15.66
C ASN A 169 -9.51 0.50 -15.15
N LEU A 170 -9.99 0.35 -13.91
CA LEU A 170 -10.89 1.34 -13.30
C LEU A 170 -10.24 2.72 -13.14
N ARG A 171 -8.92 2.78 -12.91
CA ARG A 171 -8.19 4.04 -12.76
C ARG A 171 -7.84 4.72 -14.09
N LYS A 172 -7.86 4.02 -15.22
CA LYS A 172 -7.68 4.65 -16.54
C LYS A 172 -8.77 5.69 -16.79
N ASP A 173 -9.97 5.46 -16.27
CA ASP A 173 -11.10 6.37 -16.38
C ASP A 173 -10.94 7.63 -15.50
N THR A 174 -10.04 7.60 -14.50
CA THR A 174 -9.78 8.71 -13.56
C THR A 174 -8.47 9.45 -13.82
N TYR A 175 -7.76 9.14 -14.92
CA TYR A 175 -6.53 9.80 -15.40
C TYR A 175 -5.30 9.78 -14.46
N VAL A 176 -5.37 9.15 -13.29
CA VAL A 176 -4.26 9.08 -12.32
C VAL A 176 -3.85 7.62 -12.10
N VAL A 177 -2.95 7.12 -12.94
CA VAL A 177 -2.29 5.83 -12.71
C VAL A 177 -0.83 6.09 -12.38
N GLU A 178 -0.45 5.74 -11.15
CA GLU A 178 0.94 5.82 -10.68
C GLU A 178 1.87 5.00 -11.61
N PRO A 179 2.93 5.58 -12.18
CA PRO A 179 3.88 4.86 -13.05
C PRO A 179 4.44 3.60 -12.41
N VAL A 180 4.67 3.64 -11.10
CA VAL A 180 5.14 2.49 -10.30
C VAL A 180 4.11 1.35 -10.28
N SER A 181 2.81 1.68 -10.25
CA SER A 181 1.75 0.66 -10.36
C SER A 181 1.76 -0.04 -11.73
N ILE A 182 2.08 0.70 -12.80
CA ILE A 182 2.21 0.14 -14.16
C ILE A 182 3.42 -0.79 -14.25
N TRP A 183 4.56 -0.36 -13.68
CA TRP A 183 5.75 -1.20 -13.61
C TRP A 183 5.46 -2.51 -12.85
N ALA A 184 4.83 -2.43 -11.68
CA ALA A 184 4.49 -3.60 -10.87
C ALA A 184 3.58 -4.56 -11.64
N MET A 185 2.59 -4.02 -12.36
CA MET A 185 1.71 -4.81 -13.23
C MET A 185 2.47 -5.57 -14.33
N ASN A 186 3.44 -4.93 -14.98
CA ASN A 186 4.25 -5.57 -16.01
C ASN A 186 5.17 -6.64 -15.43
N MET A 187 5.73 -6.42 -14.24
CA MET A 187 6.52 -7.43 -13.55
C MET A 187 5.68 -8.64 -13.14
N MET A 188 4.49 -8.41 -12.59
CA MET A 188 3.56 -9.50 -12.25
C MET A 188 3.14 -10.30 -13.49
N ARG A 189 2.88 -9.62 -14.62
CA ARG A 189 2.60 -10.28 -15.91
C ARG A 189 3.76 -11.16 -16.36
N LYS A 190 5.00 -10.68 -16.22
CA LYS A 190 6.20 -11.47 -16.53
C LYS A 190 6.27 -12.71 -15.64
N ARG A 191 6.11 -12.56 -14.32
CA ARG A 191 6.09 -13.68 -13.37
C ARG A 191 5.05 -14.75 -13.75
N LEU A 192 3.85 -14.33 -14.11
CA LEU A 192 2.78 -15.23 -14.57
C LEU A 192 3.20 -16.05 -15.81
N LEU A 193 3.87 -15.42 -16.78
CA LEU A 193 4.37 -16.08 -17.98
C LEU A 193 5.49 -17.07 -17.65
N ASP A 194 6.41 -16.69 -16.77
CA ASP A 194 7.53 -17.53 -16.32
C ASP A 194 7.02 -18.78 -15.58
N THR A 195 5.98 -18.65 -14.75
CA THR A 195 5.33 -19.80 -14.08
C THR A 195 4.57 -20.71 -15.06
N ALA A 196 3.95 -20.15 -16.11
CA ALA A 196 3.21 -20.91 -17.11
C ALA A 196 4.10 -21.63 -18.15
N ARG A 197 5.36 -21.21 -18.31
CA ARG A 197 6.35 -21.80 -19.21
C ARG A 197 7.71 -21.99 -18.52
N PRO A 198 7.84 -23.00 -17.65
CA PRO A 198 9.12 -23.30 -17.01
C PRO A 198 10.20 -23.78 -17.98
N GLU A 199 9.84 -24.15 -19.22
CA GLU A 199 10.75 -24.66 -20.26
C GLU A 199 10.79 -23.74 -21.49
N MET A 200 11.25 -22.50 -21.33
CA MET A 200 11.76 -21.69 -22.45
C MET A 200 12.88 -20.76 -21.96
N ASP A 201 13.98 -21.36 -21.51
CA ASP A 201 15.29 -20.75 -21.79
C ASP A 201 15.47 -20.82 -23.31
N VAL A 202 15.18 -19.73 -24.01
CA VAL A 202 15.83 -19.23 -25.25
C VAL A 202 14.97 -18.09 -25.81
N GLN A 203 15.51 -16.87 -25.70
CA GLN A 203 15.19 -15.68 -26.49
C GLN A 203 13.71 -15.25 -26.53
N THR A 204 13.24 -14.64 -25.44
CA THR A 204 12.14 -13.68 -25.56
C THR A 204 12.70 -12.42 -26.22
N GLU A 205 12.34 -12.16 -27.48
CA GLU A 205 12.54 -10.84 -28.09
C GLU A 205 11.85 -9.79 -27.21
N MET A 206 12.68 -9.09 -26.44
CA MET A 206 12.28 -8.06 -25.51
C MET A 206 11.77 -6.85 -26.30
N LEU A 207 10.58 -6.36 -25.96
CA LEU A 207 10.15 -5.03 -26.38
C LEU A 207 11.22 -4.01 -25.95
N PRO A 208 11.71 -3.15 -26.86
CA PRO A 208 12.79 -2.23 -26.56
C PRO A 208 12.28 -1.17 -25.58
N GLY A 209 12.68 -1.26 -24.30
CA GLY A 209 12.41 -0.19 -23.33
C GLY A 209 12.35 -0.57 -21.85
N LEU A 210 12.20 -1.84 -21.47
CA LEU A 210 12.12 -2.23 -20.05
C LEU A 210 13.18 -3.28 -19.67
N ASN A 211 14.43 -2.82 -19.58
CA ASN A 211 15.57 -3.58 -19.03
C ASN A 211 15.75 -3.38 -17.51
N VAL A 212 14.67 -3.09 -16.78
CA VAL A 212 14.80 -2.64 -15.38
C VAL A 212 14.01 -3.55 -14.45
N TRP A 213 14.74 -4.46 -13.79
CA TRP A 213 14.27 -5.36 -12.72
C TRP A 213 13.98 -4.61 -11.40
N TRP A 214 14.37 -3.34 -11.31
CA TRP A 214 14.13 -2.46 -10.16
C TRP A 214 13.02 -1.44 -10.49
N PRO A 215 12.22 -0.97 -9.51
CA PRO A 215 11.19 0.05 -9.76
C PRO A 215 11.85 1.33 -10.28
N PRO A 216 11.46 1.98 -11.38
CA PRO A 216 12.28 3.04 -11.99
C PRO A 216 12.21 4.36 -11.20
N PHE A 217 12.76 4.45 -9.97
CA PHE A 217 12.85 5.72 -9.24
C PHE A 217 13.81 6.71 -9.96
N GLU A 218 14.66 6.25 -10.89
CA GLU A 218 15.41 7.12 -11.83
C GLU A 218 14.48 7.85 -12.82
N ALA A 219 13.32 7.29 -13.15
CA ALA A 219 12.32 7.99 -13.97
C ALA A 219 11.50 9.01 -13.18
N LEU A 220 11.54 8.97 -11.84
CA LEU A 220 10.93 9.98 -10.97
C LEU A 220 11.86 11.18 -10.71
N SER A 221 13.16 11.08 -11.01
CA SER A 221 14.13 12.15 -10.81
C SER A 221 14.31 13.06 -12.03
N THR A 222 13.78 12.67 -13.19
CA THR A 222 13.72 13.57 -14.33
C THR A 222 12.58 14.55 -14.10
N ARG A 223 12.95 15.80 -13.75
CA ARG A 223 12.08 16.96 -13.94
C ARG A 223 11.40 16.79 -15.30
N MET A 224 10.09 16.59 -15.32
CA MET A 224 9.30 16.94 -16.50
C MET A 224 9.52 18.43 -16.70
N GLU A 225 10.45 18.78 -17.58
CA GLU A 225 10.43 20.08 -18.23
C GLU A 225 9.11 20.12 -18.99
N TYR A 226 8.12 20.78 -18.39
CA TYR A 226 6.94 21.21 -19.10
C TYR A 226 7.45 22.03 -20.28
N THR A 227 7.36 21.47 -21.49
CA THR A 227 7.47 22.24 -22.70
C THR A 227 6.35 23.26 -22.67
N SER A 228 6.68 24.48 -22.27
CA SER A 228 5.85 25.65 -22.51
C SER A 228 5.52 25.66 -23.99
N THR A 229 4.25 25.43 -24.30
CA THR A 229 3.67 25.81 -25.58
C THR A 229 3.96 27.29 -25.80
N GLU A 230 4.88 27.59 -26.71
CA GLU A 230 5.06 28.93 -27.24
C GLU A 230 3.72 29.36 -27.86
N VAL A 231 3.06 30.31 -27.20
CA VAL A 231 1.97 31.05 -27.80
C VAL A 231 2.60 31.94 -28.87
N SER A 232 2.27 31.63 -30.12
CA SER A 232 2.65 32.42 -31.30
C SER A 232 2.06 33.84 -31.21
N GLU A 233 2.83 34.80 -30.71
CA GLU A 233 2.58 36.22 -30.95
C GLU A 233 3.20 36.62 -32.30
N ARG A 234 2.41 36.43 -33.37
CA ARG A 234 2.52 37.24 -34.58
C ARG A 234 1.15 37.80 -34.88
N ASP A 235 0.89 38.97 -34.31
CA ASP A 235 -0.04 39.96 -34.84
C ASP A 235 0.24 41.30 -34.13
N GLN A 236 1.31 41.98 -34.57
CA GLN A 236 1.47 43.45 -34.54
C GLN A 236 2.33 43.90 -35.72
#